data_AF-A0A444IZZ4-F1
#
_entry.id   AF-A0A444IZZ4-F1
#
_cell.length_a   1.000
_cell.length_b   1.000
_cell.length_c   1.000
_cell.angle_alpha   90.00
_cell.angle_beta   90.00
_cell.angle_gamma   90.00
#
_symmetry.space_group_name_H-M   'P 1'
#
loop_
_entity.id
_entity.type
_entity.pdbx_description
1 polymer ?
#
loop_
_entity_poly.entity_id
_entity_poly.type
_entity_poly.pdbx_seq_one_letter_code
_entity_poly.pdbx_strand_id
1 'polypeptide(L)'
;MVDFIEKNGKGLNLTWEVRNGIVKHSKGYRDILPEDSKELPATLEGQAVRVADIIAYLNHDMDDALRAGMIRESDLPKHLREVVGDRPSMRVDTMVRDLITETLRLDDGRLHLSPMMQEVIKDLRSFLYNKVYRNERVHNEFEKAQKIINELYSFFLEHEFSDNTEHPFVERPPVRGDKARKQLHRQVCDFIAGMTDRYALGIYRHIFMPKPWSVL
;
A
#
# COMPACT_ATOMS: atom_id res chain seq x y z
N MET A 1 0.52 14.71 -3.15
CA MET A 1 1.09 13.98 -4.30
C MET A 1 0.42 14.41 -5.59
N VAL A 2 -0.87 14.09 -5.78
CA VAL A 2 -1.63 14.40 -7.01
C VAL A 2 -1.73 15.88 -7.36
N ASP A 3 -1.64 16.78 -6.38
CA ASP A 3 -1.69 18.23 -6.62
C ASP A 3 -0.33 18.84 -7.03
N PHE A 4 0.78 18.12 -6.85
CA PHE A 4 2.11 18.75 -6.89
C PHE A 4 3.20 17.98 -7.64
N ILE A 5 3.12 16.65 -7.80
CA ILE A 5 4.24 15.89 -8.38
C ILE A 5 4.20 15.91 -9.91
N GLU A 6 3.00 15.73 -10.46
CA GLU A 6 2.83 15.59 -11.91
C GLU A 6 2.95 16.92 -12.66
N LYS A 7 3.26 16.83 -13.95
CA LYS A 7 3.29 17.98 -14.90
C LYS A 7 4.17 19.14 -14.41
N ASN A 8 5.41 18.87 -14.00
CA ASN A 8 6.37 19.86 -13.53
C ASN A 8 5.84 20.75 -12.40
N GLY A 9 5.19 20.15 -11.39
CA GLY A 9 4.68 20.90 -10.24
C GLY A 9 3.22 21.34 -10.34
N LYS A 10 2.56 21.14 -11.50
CA LYS A 10 1.17 21.57 -11.71
C LYS A 10 0.12 20.58 -11.21
N GLY A 11 0.54 19.36 -10.90
CA GLY A 11 -0.35 18.29 -10.48
C GLY A 11 -1.29 17.83 -11.60
N LEU A 12 -2.26 17.01 -11.21
CA LEU A 12 -3.23 16.40 -12.11
C LEU A 12 -4.53 17.19 -12.28
N ASN A 13 -4.73 18.25 -11.49
CA ASN A 13 -5.96 19.05 -11.47
C ASN A 13 -7.23 18.19 -11.31
N LEU A 14 -7.18 17.23 -10.39
CA LEU A 14 -8.30 16.33 -10.09
C LEU A 14 -9.41 17.09 -9.38
N THR A 15 -10.65 16.64 -9.56
CA THR A 15 -11.80 17.20 -8.84
C THR A 15 -11.66 16.99 -7.33
N TRP A 16 -12.46 17.73 -6.56
CA TRP A 16 -12.44 17.59 -5.11
C TRP A 16 -12.85 16.17 -4.66
N GLU A 17 -13.86 15.59 -5.31
CA GLU A 17 -14.41 14.27 -4.99
C GLU A 17 -13.37 13.17 -5.19
N VAL A 18 -12.63 13.20 -6.31
CA VAL A 18 -11.56 12.24 -6.59
C VAL A 18 -10.46 12.35 -5.54
N ARG A 19 -10.02 13.57 -5.21
CA ARG A 19 -9.00 13.78 -4.18
C ARG A 19 -9.48 13.33 -2.79
N ASN A 20 -10.74 13.58 -2.47
CA ASN A 20 -11.36 13.13 -1.23
C ASN A 20 -11.37 11.59 -1.13
N GLY A 21 -11.75 10.91 -2.22
CA GLY A 21 -11.68 9.45 -2.32
C GLY A 21 -10.27 8.92 -2.10
N ILE A 22 -9.27 9.49 -2.79
CA ILE A 22 -7.85 9.11 -2.61
C ILE A 22 -7.41 9.29 -1.15
N VAL A 23 -7.78 10.39 -0.49
CA VAL A 23 -7.37 10.63 0.91
C VAL A 23 -8.05 9.69 1.90
N LYS A 24 -9.30 9.29 1.64
CA LYS A 24 -10.13 8.59 2.63
C LYS A 24 -10.35 7.09 2.37
N HIS A 25 -9.96 6.55 1.22
CA HIS A 25 -10.13 5.11 0.94
C HIS A 25 -9.23 4.24 1.83
N SER A 26 -7.95 4.59 2.00
CA SER A 26 -7.00 3.77 2.74
C SER A 26 -6.87 4.22 4.20
N LYS A 27 -7.51 3.50 5.13
CA LYS A 27 -7.33 3.70 6.58
C LYS A 27 -7.09 2.38 7.31
N GLY A 28 -6.05 1.65 6.91
CA GLY A 28 -5.44 0.56 7.67
C GLY A 28 -6.42 -0.40 8.37
N TYR A 29 -6.13 -0.73 9.64
CA TYR A 29 -6.88 -1.70 10.45
C TYR A 29 -8.21 -1.19 11.02
N ARG A 30 -8.69 -0.01 10.62
CA ARG A 30 -9.98 0.52 11.11
C ARG A 30 -11.16 -0.25 10.51
N ASP A 31 -12.32 -0.03 11.12
CA ASP A 31 -13.59 -0.55 10.65
C ASP A 31 -13.79 -0.28 9.15
N ILE A 32 -14.43 -1.25 8.49
CA ILE A 32 -14.67 -1.23 7.04
C ILE A 32 -15.57 -0.03 6.71
N LEU A 33 -16.66 0.07 7.48
CA LEU A 33 -17.68 1.12 7.43
C LEU A 33 -17.81 1.71 8.85
N PRO A 34 -16.96 2.69 9.21
CA PRO A 34 -17.04 3.33 10.53
C PRO A 34 -18.34 4.15 10.67
N GLU A 35 -18.86 4.22 11.90
CA GLU A 35 -20.06 5.03 12.20
C GLU A 35 -19.81 6.53 12.00
N ASP A 36 -18.60 7.01 12.26
CA ASP A 36 -18.24 8.40 11.99
C ASP A 36 -18.06 8.63 10.48
N SER A 37 -19.10 9.20 9.88
CA SER A 37 -19.13 9.62 8.47
C SER A 37 -17.95 10.52 8.05
N LYS A 38 -17.29 11.23 8.98
CA LYS A 38 -16.10 12.03 8.64
C LYS A 38 -14.91 11.15 8.28
N GLU A 39 -14.91 9.89 8.71
CA GLU A 39 -13.90 8.92 8.36
C GLU A 39 -14.06 8.34 6.97
N LEU A 40 -15.27 8.40 6.41
CA LEU A 40 -15.62 7.89 5.09
C LEU A 40 -15.35 8.92 3.97
N PRO A 41 -15.04 8.45 2.75
CA PRO A 41 -15.16 9.24 1.54
C PRO A 41 -16.53 9.95 1.47
N ALA A 42 -16.52 11.18 0.98
CA ALA A 42 -17.71 12.03 0.96
C ALA A 42 -18.79 11.50 0.00
N THR A 43 -18.39 10.78 -1.04
CA THR A 43 -19.30 10.19 -2.04
C THR A 43 -19.49 8.69 -1.82
N LEU A 44 -20.64 8.16 -2.21
CA LEU A 44 -20.90 6.72 -2.14
C LEU A 44 -19.97 5.91 -3.05
N GLU A 45 -19.58 6.47 -4.20
CA GLU A 45 -18.59 5.86 -5.09
C GLU A 45 -17.23 5.74 -4.40
N GLY A 46 -16.80 6.78 -3.68
CA GLY A 46 -15.57 6.73 -2.90
C GLY A 46 -15.64 5.69 -1.79
N GLN A 47 -16.79 5.58 -1.11
CA GLN A 47 -17.02 4.55 -0.09
C GLN A 47 -17.03 3.15 -0.70
N ALA A 48 -17.63 2.97 -1.87
CA ALA A 48 -17.65 1.70 -2.58
C ALA A 48 -16.22 1.29 -2.99
N VAL A 49 -15.41 2.22 -3.49
CA VAL A 49 -13.98 1.98 -3.78
C VAL A 49 -13.23 1.56 -2.52
N ARG A 50 -13.47 2.19 -1.37
CA ARG A 50 -12.89 1.80 -0.08
C ARG A 50 -13.23 0.35 0.28
N VAL A 51 -14.50 -0.05 0.18
CA VAL A 51 -14.92 -1.41 0.51
C VAL A 51 -14.36 -2.42 -0.49
N ALA A 52 -14.36 -2.08 -1.79
CA ALA A 52 -13.80 -2.92 -2.84
C ALA A 52 -12.30 -3.16 -2.64
N ASP A 53 -11.53 -2.13 -2.28
CA ASP A 53 -10.09 -2.22 -1.97
C ASP A 53 -9.83 -3.20 -0.82
N ILE A 54 -10.64 -3.10 0.25
CA ILE A 54 -10.57 -4.01 1.40
C ILE A 54 -10.85 -5.47 1.00
N ILE A 55 -11.92 -5.71 0.23
CA ILE A 55 -12.29 -7.06 -0.22
C ILE A 55 -11.21 -7.62 -1.14
N ALA A 56 -10.69 -6.81 -2.06
CA ALA A 56 -9.64 -7.22 -2.99
C ALA A 56 -8.36 -7.58 -2.25
N TYR A 57 -7.88 -6.69 -1.38
CA TYR A 57 -6.67 -6.90 -0.59
C TYR A 57 -6.73 -8.18 0.25
N LEU A 58 -7.82 -8.40 0.98
CA LEU A 58 -7.97 -9.60 1.81
C LEU A 58 -7.94 -10.90 1.01
N ASN A 59 -8.52 -10.89 -0.18
CA ASN A 59 -8.56 -12.08 -1.01
C ASN A 59 -7.23 -12.32 -1.74
N HIS A 60 -6.58 -11.26 -2.22
CA HIS A 60 -5.27 -11.35 -2.86
C HIS A 60 -4.19 -11.78 -1.88
N ASP A 61 -4.10 -11.16 -0.70
CA ASP A 61 -3.13 -11.52 0.32
C ASP A 61 -3.25 -12.97 0.76
N MET A 62 -4.48 -13.45 0.92
CA MET A 62 -4.74 -14.83 1.28
C MET A 62 -4.29 -15.79 0.17
N ASP A 63 -4.56 -15.47 -1.09
CA ASP A 63 -4.11 -16.27 -2.24
C ASP A 63 -2.58 -16.27 -2.36
N ASP A 64 -1.94 -15.11 -2.20
CA ASP A 64 -0.48 -14.99 -2.23
C ASP A 64 0.17 -15.75 -1.06
N ALA A 65 -0.43 -15.71 0.13
CA ALA A 65 0.04 -16.48 1.27
C ALA A 65 -0.11 -18.00 1.08
N LEU A 66 -1.19 -18.45 0.44
CA LEU A 66 -1.39 -19.85 0.06
C LEU A 66 -0.36 -20.28 -0.98
N ARG A 67 -0.17 -19.50 -2.04
CA ARG A 67 0.80 -19.76 -3.11
C ARG A 67 2.24 -19.79 -2.61
N ALA A 68 2.59 -18.90 -1.67
CA ALA A 68 3.90 -18.86 -1.02
C ALA A 68 4.09 -19.98 0.02
N GLY A 69 3.06 -20.80 0.30
CA GLY A 69 3.09 -21.85 1.30
C GLY A 69 3.21 -21.33 2.73
N MET A 70 2.87 -20.06 2.98
CA MET A 70 2.86 -19.46 4.32
C MET A 70 1.69 -19.96 5.16
N ILE A 71 0.58 -20.28 4.50
CA ILE A 71 -0.62 -20.89 5.08
C ILE A 71 -1.13 -21.99 4.15
N ARG A 72 -1.97 -22.89 4.68
CA ARG A 72 -2.72 -23.90 3.95
C ARG A 72 -4.21 -23.57 3.99
N GLU A 73 -4.98 -24.08 3.03
CA GLU A 73 -6.45 -23.91 3.04
C GLU A 73 -7.09 -24.44 4.34
N SER A 74 -6.51 -25.50 4.91
CA SER A 74 -6.92 -26.08 6.19
C SER A 74 -6.70 -25.15 7.39
N ASP A 75 -5.81 -24.16 7.27
CA ASP A 75 -5.48 -23.24 8.37
C ASP A 75 -6.57 -22.18 8.54
N LEU A 76 -7.35 -21.92 7.50
CA LEU A 76 -8.46 -20.97 7.55
C LEU A 76 -9.60 -21.56 8.41
N PRO A 77 -10.05 -20.86 9.46
CA PRO A 77 -11.10 -21.36 10.35
C PRO A 77 -12.35 -21.80 9.59
N LYS A 78 -12.87 -22.98 9.95
CA LYS A 78 -14.01 -23.61 9.28
C LYS A 78 -15.23 -22.69 9.21
N HIS A 79 -15.51 -21.96 10.29
CA HIS A 79 -16.66 -21.04 10.35
C HIS A 79 -16.54 -19.88 9.34
N LEU A 80 -15.33 -19.41 9.01
CA LEU A 80 -15.14 -18.40 7.96
C LEU A 80 -15.36 -19.01 6.58
N ARG A 81 -14.83 -20.21 6.33
CA ARG A 81 -15.01 -20.94 5.07
C ARG A 81 -16.45 -21.28 4.78
N GLU A 82 -17.23 -21.62 5.81
CA GLU A 82 -18.66 -21.88 5.68
C GLU A 82 -19.46 -20.65 5.25
N VAL A 83 -18.99 -19.43 5.57
CA VAL A 83 -19.65 -18.18 5.14
C VAL A 83 -19.18 -17.74 3.75
N VAL A 84 -17.86 -17.56 3.56
CA VAL A 84 -17.32 -16.94 2.33
C VAL A 84 -16.88 -17.94 1.27
N GLY A 85 -16.78 -19.23 1.61
CA GLY A 85 -16.35 -20.29 0.71
C GLY A 85 -14.84 -20.48 0.59
N ASP A 86 -14.43 -21.62 0.02
CA ASP A 86 -13.02 -22.01 -0.06
C ASP A 86 -12.27 -21.35 -1.22
N ARG A 87 -12.96 -20.92 -2.29
CA ARG A 87 -12.33 -20.35 -3.49
C ARG A 87 -12.27 -18.81 -3.43
N PRO A 88 -11.18 -18.18 -3.92
CA PRO A 88 -11.06 -16.71 -3.96
C PRO A 88 -12.26 -16.01 -4.61
N SER A 89 -12.73 -16.54 -5.74
CA SER A 89 -13.88 -15.98 -6.45
C SER A 89 -15.19 -16.06 -5.65
N MET A 90 -15.39 -17.12 -4.87
CA MET A 90 -16.58 -17.25 -4.02
C MET A 90 -16.54 -16.25 -2.88
N ARG A 91 -15.37 -16.05 -2.26
CA ARG A 91 -15.23 -15.08 -1.16
C ARG A 91 -15.53 -13.66 -1.60
N VAL A 92 -14.98 -13.25 -2.75
CA VAL A 92 -15.28 -11.94 -3.34
C VAL A 92 -16.76 -11.80 -3.66
N ASP A 93 -17.35 -12.79 -4.35
CA ASP A 93 -18.76 -12.78 -4.73
C ASP A 93 -19.69 -12.69 -3.50
N THR A 94 -19.44 -13.48 -2.46
CA THR A 94 -20.22 -13.46 -1.22
C THR A 94 -20.15 -12.11 -0.51
N MET A 95 -18.94 -11.53 -0.34
CA MET A 95 -18.77 -10.24 0.32
C MET A 95 -19.44 -9.11 -0.46
N VAL A 96 -19.31 -9.11 -1.78
CA VAL A 96 -19.91 -8.09 -2.66
C VAL A 96 -21.43 -8.22 -2.69
N ARG A 97 -21.98 -9.44 -2.76
CA ARG A 97 -23.43 -9.66 -2.70
C ARG A 97 -24.04 -9.23 -1.38
N ASP A 98 -23.37 -9.52 -0.26
CA ASP A 98 -23.81 -9.09 1.07
C ASP A 98 -23.89 -7.55 1.13
N LEU A 99 -22.82 -6.86 0.72
CA LEU A 99 -22.79 -5.40 0.65
C LEU A 99 -23.95 -4.83 -0.16
N ILE A 100 -24.16 -5.34 -1.38
CA ILE A 100 -25.23 -4.84 -2.28
C ILE A 100 -26.61 -5.13 -1.68
N THR A 101 -26.82 -6.34 -1.19
CA THR A 101 -28.13 -6.77 -0.66
C THR A 101 -28.51 -5.96 0.57
N GLU A 102 -27.61 -5.81 1.53
CA GLU A 102 -27.87 -5.07 2.76
C GLU A 102 -28.02 -3.57 2.52
N THR A 103 -27.22 -3.00 1.62
CA THR A 103 -27.34 -1.61 1.19
C THR A 103 -28.72 -1.34 0.58
N LEU A 104 -29.16 -2.19 -0.35
CA LEU A 104 -30.48 -2.05 -0.98
C LEU A 104 -31.65 -2.36 -0.03
N ARG A 105 -31.45 -3.24 0.95
CA ARG A 105 -32.46 -3.59 1.94
C ARG A 105 -32.77 -2.43 2.89
N LEU A 106 -31.74 -1.69 3.30
CA LEU A 106 -31.88 -0.57 4.22
C LEU A 106 -32.23 0.75 3.54
N ASP A 107 -31.71 0.98 2.32
CA ASP A 107 -32.04 2.11 1.44
C ASP A 107 -32.05 3.50 2.13
N ASP A 108 -31.12 3.71 3.05
CA ASP A 108 -30.99 4.94 3.86
C ASP A 108 -29.93 5.91 3.30
N GLY A 109 -29.46 5.66 2.08
CA GLY A 109 -28.40 6.42 1.43
C GLY A 109 -26.98 6.13 1.95
N ARG A 110 -26.76 5.00 2.64
CA ARG A 110 -25.43 4.56 3.11
C ARG A 110 -25.12 3.14 2.62
N LEU A 111 -23.83 2.80 2.59
CA LEU A 111 -23.40 1.42 2.36
C LEU A 111 -23.53 0.60 3.64
N HIS A 112 -23.99 -0.63 3.51
CA HIS A 112 -24.20 -1.55 4.63
C HIS A 112 -23.67 -2.93 4.34
N LEU A 113 -23.07 -3.54 5.36
CA LEU A 113 -22.72 -4.96 5.42
C LEU A 113 -23.52 -5.60 6.54
N SER A 114 -23.88 -6.87 6.38
CA SER A 114 -24.56 -7.60 7.45
C SER A 114 -23.64 -7.71 8.67
N PRO A 115 -24.18 -7.76 9.91
CA PRO A 115 -23.36 -7.93 11.11
C PRO A 115 -22.46 -9.17 11.04
N MET A 116 -22.96 -10.25 10.44
CA MET A 116 -22.20 -11.47 10.20
C MET A 116 -21.01 -11.22 9.25
N MET A 117 -21.21 -10.52 8.14
CA MET A 117 -20.15 -10.25 7.17
C MET A 117 -19.09 -9.29 7.73
N GLN A 118 -19.48 -8.30 8.54
CA GLN A 118 -18.54 -7.42 9.22
C GLN A 118 -17.59 -8.20 10.13
N GLU A 119 -18.11 -9.12 10.95
CA GLU A 119 -17.29 -9.97 11.81
C GLU A 119 -16.41 -10.93 10.98
N VAL A 120 -16.93 -11.53 9.90
CA VAL A 120 -16.12 -12.39 9.02
C VAL A 120 -14.95 -11.65 8.39
N ILE A 121 -15.15 -10.44 7.88
CA ILE A 121 -14.06 -9.64 7.29
C ILE A 121 -13.02 -9.27 8.35
N LYS A 122 -13.46 -8.91 9.56
CA LYS A 122 -12.59 -8.61 10.70
C LYS A 122 -11.78 -9.83 11.16
N ASP A 123 -12.38 -11.01 11.18
CA ASP A 123 -11.71 -12.25 11.53
C ASP A 123 -10.72 -12.68 10.44
N LEU A 124 -11.06 -12.52 9.16
CA LEU A 124 -10.15 -12.75 8.04
C LEU A 124 -8.91 -11.83 8.10
N ARG A 125 -9.12 -10.54 8.38
CA ARG A 125 -8.03 -9.58 8.63
C ARG A 125 -7.13 -10.04 9.76
N SER A 126 -7.73 -10.43 10.89
CA SER A 126 -7.01 -10.87 12.08
C SER A 126 -6.23 -12.16 11.82
N PHE A 127 -6.79 -13.09 11.05
CA PHE A 127 -6.12 -14.30 10.62
C PHE A 127 -4.90 -14.00 9.75
N LEU A 128 -5.06 -13.20 8.69
CA LEU A 128 -3.95 -12.81 7.80
C LEU A 128 -2.85 -12.05 8.55
N TYR A 129 -3.23 -11.12 9.43
CA TYR A 129 -2.28 -10.39 10.26
C TYR A 129 -1.41 -11.32 11.12
N ASN A 130 -2.03 -12.28 11.79
CA ASN A 130 -1.31 -13.18 12.68
C ASN A 130 -0.50 -14.26 11.94
N LYS A 131 -0.95 -14.72 10.77
CA LYS A 131 -0.34 -15.86 10.06
C LYS A 131 0.61 -15.45 8.94
N VAL A 132 0.34 -14.33 8.28
CA VAL A 132 1.09 -13.86 7.10
C VAL A 132 2.01 -12.71 7.50
N TYR A 133 1.44 -11.62 8.02
CA TYR A 133 2.20 -10.40 8.30
C TYR A 133 3.22 -10.51 9.44
N ARG A 134 2.94 -11.36 10.44
CA ARG A 134 3.88 -11.65 11.54
C ARG A 134 4.83 -12.81 11.28
N ASN A 135 4.82 -13.38 10.09
CA ASN A 135 5.73 -14.48 9.75
C ASN A 135 7.17 -13.96 9.68
N GLU A 136 8.11 -14.62 10.37
CA GLU A 136 9.53 -14.22 10.43
C GLU A 136 10.15 -14.05 9.03
N ARG A 137 9.73 -14.84 8.03
CA ARG A 137 10.23 -14.72 6.67
C ARG A 137 9.86 -13.38 6.02
N VAL A 138 8.63 -12.92 6.23
CA VAL A 138 8.15 -11.62 5.74
C VAL A 138 8.83 -10.48 6.50
N HIS A 139 9.04 -10.66 7.80
CA HIS A 139 9.71 -9.68 8.63
C HIS A 139 11.17 -9.44 8.20
N ASN A 140 11.93 -10.50 7.91
CA ASN A 140 13.32 -10.38 7.48
C ASN A 140 13.47 -9.61 6.15
N GLU A 141 12.57 -9.83 5.19
CA GLU A 141 12.58 -9.07 3.92
C GLU A 141 12.15 -7.62 4.15
N PHE A 142 11.21 -7.37 5.07
CA PHE A 142 10.82 -6.02 5.47
C PHE A 142 12.00 -5.24 6.08
N GLU A 143 12.78 -5.86 6.97
CA GLU A 143 13.98 -5.23 7.55
C GLU A 143 15.02 -4.88 6.48
N LYS A 144 15.27 -5.78 5.52
CA LYS A 144 16.17 -5.51 4.38
C LYS A 144 15.68 -4.36 3.51
N ALA A 145 14.39 -4.34 3.18
CA ALA A 145 13.78 -3.26 2.41
C ALA A 145 13.89 -1.92 3.14
N GLN A 146 13.58 -1.89 4.44
CA GLN A 146 13.73 -0.69 5.27
C GLN A 146 15.17 -0.19 5.28
N LYS A 147 16.15 -1.09 5.40
CA LYS A 147 17.58 -0.75 5.32
C LYS A 147 17.92 -0.11 3.97
N ILE A 148 17.51 -0.72 2.87
CA ILE A 148 17.75 -0.21 1.51
C ILE A 148 17.19 1.21 1.36
N ILE A 149 15.94 1.44 1.78
CA ILE A 149 15.30 2.75 1.69
C ILE A 149 16.03 3.79 2.55
N ASN A 150 16.44 3.45 3.77
CA ASN A 150 17.16 4.35 4.67
C ASN A 150 18.55 4.73 4.13
N GLU A 151 19.29 3.78 3.56
CA GLU A 151 20.60 4.04 2.98
C GLU A 151 20.49 4.88 1.70
N LEU A 152 19.53 4.57 0.82
CA LEU A 152 19.25 5.40 -0.36
C LEU A 152 18.85 6.82 0.03
N TYR A 153 17.96 6.96 1.02
CA TYR A 153 17.54 8.27 1.53
C TYR A 153 18.73 9.08 2.04
N SER A 154 19.58 8.46 2.86
CA SER A 154 20.77 9.13 3.40
C SER A 154 21.74 9.53 2.29
N PHE A 155 21.99 8.64 1.33
CA PHE A 155 22.84 8.92 0.18
C PHE A 155 22.32 10.10 -0.66
N PHE A 156 21.03 10.13 -1.01
CA PHE A 156 20.45 11.18 -1.85
C PHE A 156 20.28 12.54 -1.14
N LEU A 157 20.39 12.59 0.18
CA LEU A 157 20.53 13.86 0.91
C LEU A 157 21.91 14.49 0.70
N GLU A 158 22.93 13.69 0.43
CA GLU A 158 24.32 14.12 0.27
C GLU A 158 24.75 14.13 -1.20
N HIS A 159 24.05 13.40 -2.08
CA HIS A 159 24.43 13.21 -3.48
C HIS A 159 23.27 13.49 -4.44
N GLU A 160 23.61 13.91 -5.66
CA GLU A 160 22.67 14.08 -6.77
C GLU A 160 23.17 13.47 -8.07
N PHE A 161 22.27 13.32 -9.03
CA PHE A 161 22.62 12.79 -10.35
C PHE A 161 23.54 13.76 -11.09
N SER A 162 24.55 13.20 -11.75
CA SER A 162 25.42 13.92 -12.66
C SER A 162 25.04 13.64 -14.11
N ASP A 163 25.38 14.58 -15.00
CA ASP A 163 25.34 14.35 -16.45
C ASP A 163 26.46 13.39 -16.91
N ASN A 164 27.45 13.10 -16.06
CA ASN A 164 28.53 12.17 -16.37
C ASN A 164 28.08 10.70 -16.19
N THR A 165 28.04 9.95 -17.27
CA THR A 165 27.64 8.53 -17.25
C THR A 165 28.64 7.61 -16.54
N GLU A 166 29.92 7.98 -16.44
CA GLU A 166 30.95 7.23 -15.72
C GLU A 166 30.89 7.48 -14.21
N HIS A 167 30.49 8.69 -13.82
CA HIS A 167 30.29 9.10 -12.43
C HIS A 167 28.86 9.62 -12.24
N PRO A 168 27.87 8.72 -12.18
CA PRO A 168 26.45 9.11 -12.24
C PRO A 168 25.97 9.88 -11.00
N PHE A 169 26.81 10.00 -9.97
CA PHE A 169 26.50 10.72 -8.74
C PHE A 169 27.63 11.67 -8.37
N VAL A 170 27.27 12.86 -7.88
CA VAL A 170 28.18 13.88 -7.34
C VAL A 170 27.69 14.37 -5.98
N GLU A 171 28.60 14.85 -5.15
CA GLU A 171 28.25 15.47 -3.86
C GLU A 171 27.41 16.74 -4.08
N ARG A 172 26.35 16.88 -3.29
CA ARG A 172 25.51 18.07 -3.28
C ARG A 172 26.24 19.23 -2.60
N PRO A 173 26.05 20.46 -3.09
CA PRO A 173 26.51 21.63 -2.37
C PRO A 173 25.76 21.78 -1.02
N PRO A 174 26.38 22.39 0.00
CA PRO A 174 25.74 22.58 1.30
C PRO A 174 24.44 23.38 1.20
N VAL A 175 23.31 22.76 1.61
CA VAL A 175 22.01 23.41 1.64
C VAL A 175 21.88 24.30 2.88
N ARG A 176 21.74 25.61 2.67
CA ARG A 176 21.61 26.58 3.76
C ARG A 176 20.15 26.95 4.03
N GLY A 177 19.79 26.98 5.31
CA GLY A 177 18.48 27.42 5.79
C GLY A 177 17.43 26.30 5.87
N ASP A 178 16.57 26.39 6.89
CA ASP A 178 15.63 25.32 7.25
C ASP A 178 14.61 25.01 6.14
N LYS A 179 14.18 26.04 5.40
CA LYS A 179 13.21 25.88 4.31
C LYS A 179 13.79 25.04 3.16
N ALA A 180 15.00 25.36 2.73
CA ALA A 180 15.69 24.65 1.65
C ALA A 180 15.99 23.21 2.07
N ARG A 181 16.41 23.00 3.33
CA ARG A 181 16.62 21.66 3.88
C ARG A 181 15.33 20.82 3.87
N LYS A 182 14.20 21.37 4.35
CA LYS A 182 12.89 20.70 4.31
C LYS A 182 12.46 20.35 2.89
N GLN A 183 12.73 21.24 1.92
CA GLN A 183 12.44 20.99 0.52
C GLN A 183 13.29 19.85 -0.05
N LEU A 184 14.59 19.80 0.26
CA LEU A 184 15.47 18.69 -0.14
C LEU A 184 14.95 17.36 0.41
N HIS A 185 14.64 17.29 1.71
CA HIS A 185 14.07 16.08 2.31
C HIS A 185 12.80 15.61 1.59
N ARG A 186 11.89 16.55 1.26
CA ARG A 186 10.67 16.23 0.49
C ARG A 186 11.00 15.70 -0.90
N GLN A 187 11.92 16.33 -1.63
CA GLN A 187 12.32 15.91 -2.97
C GLN A 187 12.93 14.51 -2.97
N VAL A 188 13.80 14.21 -2.00
CA VAL A 188 14.39 12.87 -1.85
C VAL A 188 13.29 11.83 -1.52
N CYS A 189 12.38 12.15 -0.60
CA CYS A 189 11.24 11.28 -0.31
C CYS A 189 10.38 11.02 -1.55
N ASP A 190 10.02 12.06 -2.30
CA ASP A 190 9.18 11.96 -3.49
C ASP A 190 9.88 11.15 -4.58
N PHE A 191 11.20 11.33 -4.75
CA PHE A 191 12.01 10.54 -5.69
C PHE A 191 12.05 9.06 -5.32
N ILE A 192 12.34 8.74 -4.06
CA ILE A 192 12.40 7.34 -3.59
C ILE A 192 11.02 6.69 -3.66
N ALA A 193 9.95 7.38 -3.25
CA ALA A 193 8.58 6.87 -3.32
C ALA A 193 8.09 6.67 -4.77
N GLY A 194 8.70 7.36 -5.75
CA GLY A 194 8.41 7.17 -7.17
C GLY A 194 9.17 6.01 -7.83
N MET A 195 10.07 5.33 -7.12
CA MET A 195 10.82 4.20 -7.66
C MET A 195 9.96 2.93 -7.73
N THR A 196 10.21 2.12 -8.75
CA THR A 196 9.81 0.70 -8.71
C THR A 196 10.84 -0.09 -7.90
N ASP A 197 10.43 -1.22 -7.32
CA ASP A 197 11.32 -2.10 -6.54
C ASP A 197 12.56 -2.50 -7.33
N ARG A 198 12.39 -2.87 -8.60
CA ARG A 198 13.49 -3.25 -9.49
C ARG A 198 14.48 -2.10 -9.69
N TYR A 199 13.98 -0.87 -9.80
CA TYR A 199 14.83 0.31 -9.94
C TYR A 199 15.58 0.62 -8.65
N ALA A 200 14.88 0.63 -7.50
CA ALA A 200 15.47 0.87 -6.19
C ALA A 200 16.59 -0.15 -5.88
N LEU A 201 16.34 -1.45 -6.11
CA LEU A 201 17.34 -2.50 -5.96
C LEU A 201 18.50 -2.35 -6.95
N GLY A 202 18.22 -1.92 -8.18
CA GLY A 202 19.25 -1.64 -9.19
C GLY A 202 20.19 -0.52 -8.78
N ILE A 203 19.64 0.61 -8.33
CA ILE A 203 20.40 1.74 -7.81
C ILE A 203 21.17 1.35 -6.56
N TYR A 204 20.54 0.68 -5.59
CA TYR A 204 21.20 0.26 -4.36
C TYR A 204 22.41 -0.64 -4.65
N ARG A 205 22.27 -1.61 -5.55
CA ARG A 205 23.40 -2.44 -6.00
C ARG A 205 24.51 -1.61 -6.66
N HIS A 206 24.16 -0.60 -7.46
CA HIS A 206 25.16 0.23 -8.12
C HIS A 206 25.96 1.08 -7.12
N ILE A 207 25.29 1.63 -6.09
CA ILE A 207 25.90 2.56 -5.13
C ILE A 207 26.69 1.81 -4.06
N PHE A 208 26.08 0.79 -3.44
CA PHE A 208 26.60 0.20 -2.21
C PHE A 208 27.26 -1.16 -2.39
N MET A 209 26.99 -1.89 -3.47
CA MET A 209 27.62 -3.20 -3.68
C MET A 209 28.94 -3.08 -4.44
N PRO A 210 30.02 -3.71 -3.93
CA PRO A 210 31.31 -3.71 -4.62
C PRO A 210 31.19 -4.48 -5.94
N LYS A 211 31.78 -3.93 -7.00
CA LYS A 211 31.92 -4.65 -8.27
C LYS A 211 33.21 -5.48 -8.21
N PRO A 212 33.17 -6.79 -8.56
CA PRO A 212 34.40 -7.55 -8.69
C PRO A 212 35.28 -6.92 -9.77
N TRP A 213 36.58 -6.88 -9.53
CA TRP A 213 37.54 -6.43 -10.53
C TRP A 213 37.42 -7.33 -11.75
N SER A 214 37.03 -6.76 -12.89
CA SER A 214 37.09 -7.46 -14.17
C SER A 214 38.57 -7.50 -14.58
N VAL A 215 39.26 -8.57 -14.17
CA VAL A 215 40.56 -8.90 -14.75
C VAL A 215 40.27 -9.50 -16.12
N LEU A 216 40.54 -8.73 -17.18
CA LEU A 216 40.65 -9.22 -18.56
C LEU A 216 41.96 -10.00 -18.73
#